data_AF-A0A8C9EFS8-F1
#
_entry.id   AF-A0A8C9EFS8-F1
#
_cell.length_a   1.000
_cell.length_b   1.000
_cell.length_c   1.000
_cell.angle_alpha   90.00
_cell.angle_beta   90.00
_cell.angle_gamma   90.00
#
_symmetry.space_group_name_H-M   'P 1'
#
loop_
_entity.id
_entity.type
_entity.pdbx_description
1 polymer ?
#
loop_
_entity_poly.entity_id
_entity_poly.type
_entity_poly.pdbx_seq_one_letter_code
_entity_poly.pdbx_strand_id
1 'polypeptide(L)'
;IDFSFQQGGWGASLADKLVRKCDVLNRGFSGYNTRWVKIILPRLIRKGNSLHSPVAVTVFFGANDSALKGENPKQRIPLEEYAVRHLQSVGAPESRLVRTTPPPPLCEAAQRQEGCKLNRLNLVVGEYARACLRVAQDCGIDALDLWTLMQK
;
A
#
# COMPACT_ATOMS: atom_id res chain seq x y z
N ILE A 1 -0.82 -3.79 -15.73
CA ILE A 1 -2.30 -3.78 -15.79
C ILE A 1 -2.79 -3.12 -14.52
N ASP A 2 -3.58 -2.05 -14.64
CA ASP A 2 -4.22 -1.38 -13.50
C ASP A 2 -5.66 -1.90 -13.38
N PHE A 3 -6.03 -2.39 -12.20
CA PHE A 3 -7.35 -2.92 -11.88
C PHE A 3 -8.21 -1.93 -11.07
N SER A 4 -7.62 -0.83 -10.58
CA SER A 4 -8.28 0.10 -9.67
C SER A 4 -9.50 0.79 -10.30
N PHE A 5 -9.40 1.13 -11.59
CA PHE A 5 -10.45 1.82 -12.34
C PHE A 5 -11.22 0.93 -13.33
N GLN A 6 -11.04 -0.40 -13.24
CA GLN A 6 -11.86 -1.34 -14.00
C GLN A 6 -13.25 -1.51 -13.36
N GLN A 7 -14.17 -2.16 -14.05
CA GLN A 7 -15.49 -2.49 -13.49
C GLN A 7 -15.31 -3.33 -12.21
N GLY A 8 -15.92 -2.88 -11.10
CA GLY A 8 -15.76 -3.49 -9.78
C GLY A 8 -14.46 -3.11 -9.04
N GLY A 9 -13.60 -2.29 -9.64
CA GLY A 9 -12.39 -1.76 -9.01
C GLY A 9 -12.68 -0.69 -7.97
N TRP A 10 -11.94 -0.71 -6.85
CA TRP A 10 -12.19 0.19 -5.72
C TRP A 10 -11.96 1.67 -6.06
N GLY A 11 -11.01 1.99 -6.96
CA GLY A 11 -10.74 3.35 -7.42
C GLY A 11 -11.91 3.93 -8.20
N ALA A 12 -12.53 3.14 -9.07
CA ALA A 12 -13.77 3.52 -9.77
C ALA A 12 -14.92 3.74 -8.77
N SER A 13 -15.12 2.83 -7.81
CA SER A 13 -16.15 2.99 -6.77
C SER A 13 -15.93 4.23 -5.89
N LEU A 14 -14.68 4.57 -5.59
CA LEU A 14 -14.35 5.76 -4.82
C LEU A 14 -14.59 7.04 -5.64
N ALA A 15 -14.21 7.05 -6.92
CA ALA A 15 -14.43 8.17 -7.82
C ALA A 15 -15.92 8.47 -8.01
N ASP A 16 -16.74 7.43 -8.16
CA ASP A 16 -18.20 7.55 -8.25
C ASP A 16 -18.80 8.17 -6.98
N LYS A 17 -18.41 7.68 -5.79
CA LYS A 17 -18.88 8.20 -4.49
C LYS A 17 -18.44 9.64 -4.20
N LEU A 18 -17.30 10.05 -4.75
CA LEU A 18 -16.70 11.37 -4.53
C LEU A 18 -16.92 12.33 -5.71
N VAL A 19 -17.80 11.96 -6.64
CA VAL A 19 -18.15 12.81 -7.77
C VAL A 19 -18.55 14.21 -7.29
N ARG A 20 -18.00 15.24 -7.95
CA ARG A 20 -18.18 16.66 -7.63
C ARG A 20 -17.63 17.11 -6.26
N LYS A 21 -16.90 16.25 -5.52
CA LYS A 21 -16.23 16.59 -4.25
C LYS A 21 -14.72 16.65 -4.40
N CYS A 22 -14.12 15.63 -5.03
CA CYS A 22 -12.70 15.62 -5.36
C CYS A 22 -12.38 14.60 -6.45
N ASP A 23 -11.22 14.77 -7.09
CA ASP A 23 -10.68 13.79 -8.02
C ASP A 23 -10.00 12.64 -7.27
N VAL A 24 -10.22 11.41 -7.77
CA VAL A 24 -9.52 10.22 -7.29
C VAL A 24 -8.42 9.87 -8.29
N LEU A 25 -7.17 9.86 -7.83
CA LEU A 25 -6.00 9.62 -8.67
C LEU A 25 -5.29 8.35 -8.23
N ASN A 26 -5.12 7.38 -9.13
CA ASN A 26 -4.26 6.22 -8.88
C ASN A 26 -2.82 6.50 -9.33
N ARG A 27 -1.87 6.30 -8.43
CA ARG A 27 -0.42 6.43 -8.68
C ARG A 27 0.35 5.17 -8.27
N GLY A 28 -0.37 4.07 -8.02
CA GLY A 28 0.20 2.76 -7.75
C GLY A 28 0.60 2.06 -9.04
N PHE A 29 1.68 1.29 -8.97
CA PHE A 29 2.17 0.48 -10.08
C PHE A 29 2.46 -0.94 -9.59
N SER A 30 2.20 -1.91 -10.47
CA SER A 30 2.48 -3.31 -10.18
C SER A 30 3.97 -3.52 -9.88
N GLY A 31 4.25 -4.32 -8.85
CA GLY A 31 5.60 -4.70 -8.45
C GLY A 31 6.37 -3.66 -7.61
N TYR A 32 5.80 -2.47 -7.34
CA TYR A 32 6.45 -1.51 -6.46
C TYR A 32 6.41 -1.96 -4.99
N ASN A 33 7.53 -1.77 -4.31
CA ASN A 33 7.71 -1.94 -2.86
C ASN A 33 7.99 -0.59 -2.18
N THR A 34 8.18 -0.61 -0.86
CA THR A 34 8.27 0.61 -0.04
C THR A 34 9.47 1.50 -0.39
N ARG A 35 10.55 0.97 -0.99
CA ARG A 35 11.68 1.81 -1.45
C ARG A 35 11.24 2.84 -2.50
N TRP A 36 10.25 2.51 -3.32
CA TRP A 36 9.76 3.39 -4.37
C TRP A 36 9.00 4.61 -3.84
N VAL A 37 8.46 4.55 -2.62
CA VAL A 37 7.78 5.69 -1.95
C VAL A 37 8.65 6.93 -1.99
N LYS A 38 9.95 6.79 -1.68
CA LYS A 38 10.91 7.90 -1.62
C LYS A 38 11.10 8.59 -2.97
N ILE A 39 10.85 7.88 -4.07
CA ILE A 39 11.03 8.39 -5.44
C ILE A 39 9.72 8.98 -5.96
N ILE A 40 8.60 8.29 -5.71
CA ILE A 40 7.30 8.62 -6.28
C ILE A 40 6.66 9.78 -5.53
N LEU A 41 6.58 9.68 -4.20
CA LEU A 41 5.77 10.57 -3.39
C LEU A 41 6.23 12.04 -3.46
N PRO A 42 7.54 12.40 -3.53
CA PRO A 42 7.95 13.78 -3.75
C PRO A 42 7.59 14.33 -5.14
N ARG A 43 7.49 13.45 -6.15
CA ARG A 43 7.09 13.83 -7.52
C ARG A 43 5.59 14.03 -7.64
N LEU A 44 4.81 13.26 -6.87
CA LEU A 44 3.35 13.38 -6.82
C LEU A 44 2.92 14.61 -6.02
N ILE A 45 3.55 14.84 -4.87
CA ILE A 45 3.20 15.94 -3.97
C ILE A 45 4.23 17.05 -4.19
N ARG A 46 4.09 17.74 -5.32
CA ARG A 46 4.97 18.85 -5.67
C ARG A 46 4.69 20.03 -4.71
N LYS A 47 5.65 20.38 -3.87
CA LYS A 47 5.58 21.61 -3.03
C LYS A 47 5.43 22.81 -3.98
N GLY A 48 4.27 23.46 -4.03
CA GLY A 48 4.16 24.76 -4.70
C GLY A 48 2.79 25.22 -5.20
N ASN A 49 1.87 24.34 -5.60
CA ASN A 49 0.55 24.76 -6.11
C ASN A 49 -0.57 24.30 -5.17
N SER A 50 -1.10 25.23 -4.37
CA SER A 50 -2.20 25.01 -3.42
C SER A 50 -3.48 24.45 -4.07
N LEU A 51 -3.70 24.72 -5.36
CA LEU A 51 -4.83 24.17 -6.12
C LEU A 51 -4.81 22.65 -6.30
N HIS A 52 -3.67 21.98 -6.10
CA HIS A 52 -3.51 20.53 -6.34
C HIS A 52 -2.99 19.76 -5.12
N SER A 53 -3.08 20.36 -3.92
CA SER A 53 -2.72 19.64 -2.69
C SER A 53 -3.76 18.55 -2.42
N PRO A 54 -3.37 17.27 -2.26
CA PRO A 54 -4.32 16.22 -1.97
C PRO A 54 -5.06 16.50 -0.65
N VAL A 55 -6.38 16.32 -0.65
CA VAL A 55 -7.21 16.37 0.56
C VAL A 55 -7.00 15.14 1.45
N ALA A 56 -6.66 14.00 0.83
CA ALA A 56 -6.24 12.77 1.48
C ALA A 56 -5.25 12.02 0.57
N VAL A 57 -4.31 11.29 1.17
CA VAL A 57 -3.36 10.41 0.47
C VAL A 57 -3.41 9.04 1.14
N THR A 58 -3.79 8.01 0.40
CA THR A 58 -3.74 6.63 0.90
C THR A 58 -2.46 5.95 0.41
N VAL A 59 -1.67 5.41 1.33
CA VAL A 59 -0.43 4.70 1.03
C VAL A 59 -0.58 3.22 1.29
N PHE A 60 -0.36 2.42 0.25
CA PHE A 60 -0.70 1.01 0.24
C PHE A 60 0.47 0.14 -0.26
N PHE A 61 1.44 -0.12 0.64
CA PHE A 61 2.62 -0.95 0.39
C PHE A 61 2.71 -2.10 1.39
N GLY A 62 3.56 -3.10 1.11
CA GLY A 62 3.76 -4.25 1.98
C GLY A 62 3.55 -5.57 1.26
N ALA A 63 2.65 -5.62 0.27
CA ALA A 63 2.36 -6.87 -0.45
C ALA A 63 3.60 -7.33 -1.24
N ASN A 64 4.28 -6.43 -1.95
CA ASN A 64 5.51 -6.78 -2.67
C ASN A 64 6.68 -7.00 -1.73
N ASP A 65 6.78 -6.16 -0.71
CA ASP A 65 7.79 -6.18 0.34
C ASP A 65 7.84 -7.52 1.08
N SER A 66 6.68 -8.13 1.32
CA SER A 66 6.51 -9.41 2.01
C SER A 66 6.81 -10.65 1.15
N ALA A 67 7.39 -10.45 -0.04
CA ALA A 67 7.86 -11.55 -0.87
C ALA A 67 8.87 -12.44 -0.12
N LEU A 68 8.81 -13.75 -0.34
CA LEU A 68 9.70 -14.72 0.29
C LEU A 68 11.14 -14.54 -0.23
N LYS A 69 12.11 -14.59 0.69
CA LYS A 69 13.54 -14.28 0.43
C LYS A 69 14.13 -15.13 -0.70
N GLY A 70 13.82 -16.42 -0.73
CA GLY A 70 14.33 -17.36 -1.74
C GLY A 70 13.57 -17.33 -3.08
N GLU A 71 12.43 -16.63 -3.14
CA GLU A 71 11.52 -16.71 -4.28
C GLU A 71 11.56 -15.47 -5.15
N ASN A 72 11.60 -14.31 -4.51
CA ASN A 72 11.52 -13.04 -5.22
C ASN A 72 12.26 -11.94 -4.46
N PRO A 73 13.61 -12.04 -4.41
CA PRO A 73 14.45 -11.08 -3.71
C PRO A 73 14.37 -9.67 -4.30
N LYS A 74 13.94 -9.54 -5.57
CA LYS A 74 13.79 -8.24 -6.25
C LYS A 74 12.70 -7.38 -5.62
N GLN A 75 11.59 -8.00 -5.20
CA GLN A 75 10.46 -7.30 -4.60
C GLN A 75 10.55 -7.21 -3.08
N ARG A 76 11.19 -8.20 -2.44
CA ARG A 76 11.31 -8.28 -0.98
C ARG A 76 12.02 -7.05 -0.41
N ILE A 77 11.49 -6.56 0.70
CA ILE A 77 12.13 -5.57 1.58
C ILE A 77 12.20 -6.17 2.98
N PRO A 78 13.36 -6.20 3.67
CA PRO A 78 13.44 -6.66 5.06
C PRO A 78 12.46 -5.92 5.97
N LEU A 79 11.92 -6.61 6.98
CA LEU A 79 10.87 -6.04 7.83
C LEU A 79 11.35 -4.79 8.58
N GLU A 80 12.62 -4.80 8.98
CA GLU A 80 13.30 -3.69 9.65
C GLU A 80 13.37 -2.46 8.75
N GLU A 81 13.61 -2.65 7.45
CA GLU A 81 13.62 -1.57 6.47
C GLU A 81 12.20 -1.09 6.14
N TYR A 82 11.24 -2.00 6.06
CA TYR A 82 9.82 -1.67 5.84
C TYR A 82 9.24 -0.81 6.97
N ALA A 83 9.62 -1.11 8.21
CA ALA A 83 9.18 -0.42 9.42
C ALA A 83 9.76 1.00 9.58
N VAL A 84 10.53 1.51 8.61
CA VAL A 84 11.08 2.86 8.69
C VAL A 84 10.04 3.91 8.30
N ARG A 85 10.07 5.05 8.99
CA ARG A 85 9.17 6.22 8.82
C ARG A 85 9.39 6.97 7.49
N HIS A 86 9.31 6.30 6.36
CA HIS A 86 9.59 6.89 5.05
C HIS A 86 8.54 7.89 4.55
N LEU A 87 7.40 8.02 5.26
CA LEU A 87 6.29 8.87 4.82
C LEU A 87 6.29 10.26 5.45
N GLN A 88 6.88 10.44 6.64
CA GLN A 88 6.89 11.74 7.33
C GLN A 88 7.66 12.81 6.54
N SER A 89 8.64 12.41 5.74
CA SER A 89 9.50 13.33 4.99
C SER A 89 8.91 13.81 3.65
N VAL A 90 7.69 13.40 3.28
CA VAL A 90 7.28 13.42 1.87
C VAL A 90 5.97 14.15 1.61
N GLY A 91 6.04 15.47 1.71
CA GLY A 91 5.21 16.40 0.95
C GLY A 91 3.76 16.61 1.39
N ALA A 92 3.12 15.63 2.04
CA ALA A 92 1.77 15.77 2.60
C ALA A 92 1.81 15.94 4.13
N PRO A 93 0.89 16.74 4.72
CA PRO A 93 0.67 16.74 6.16
C PRO A 93 0.26 15.35 6.66
N GLU A 94 0.76 14.96 7.84
CA GLU A 94 0.42 13.66 8.47
C GLU A 94 -1.10 13.50 8.66
N SER A 95 -1.81 14.59 8.94
CA SER A 95 -3.28 14.62 9.09
C SER A 95 -4.07 14.30 7.82
N ARG A 96 -3.42 14.20 6.66
CA ARG A 96 -4.05 13.81 5.39
C ARG A 96 -3.58 12.46 4.90
N LEU A 97 -2.66 11.82 5.61
CA LEU A 97 -2.13 10.53 5.22
C LEU A 97 -2.96 9.42 5.88
N VAL A 98 -3.30 8.39 5.11
CA VAL A 98 -3.89 7.16 5.63
C VAL A 98 -3.03 5.99 5.16
N ARG A 99 -2.53 5.17 6.09
CA ARG A 99 -1.82 3.93 5.74
C ARG A 99 -2.80 2.78 5.62
N THR A 100 -2.65 1.96 4.59
CA THR A 100 -3.42 0.73 4.44
C THR A 100 -2.46 -0.45 4.56
N THR A 101 -2.75 -1.40 5.47
CA THR A 101 -1.96 -2.63 5.60
C THR A 101 -2.07 -3.48 4.34
N PRO A 102 -1.02 -4.21 3.91
CA PRO A 102 -1.09 -5.08 2.74
C PRO A 102 -2.17 -6.15 2.88
N PRO A 103 -2.95 -6.46 1.83
CA PRO A 103 -3.99 -7.47 1.90
C PRO A 103 -3.37 -8.88 1.83
N PRO A 104 -4.07 -9.93 2.30
CA PRO A 104 -3.64 -11.31 2.12
C PRO A 104 -3.42 -11.64 0.62
N PRO A 105 -2.49 -12.56 0.28
CA PRO A 105 -2.31 -12.99 -1.10
C PRO A 105 -3.56 -13.70 -1.62
N LEU A 106 -4.09 -13.25 -2.77
CA LEU A 106 -5.35 -13.75 -3.34
C LEU A 106 -5.34 -15.26 -3.66
N CYS A 107 -4.20 -15.82 -4.06
CA CYS A 107 -4.14 -17.16 -4.66
C CYS A 107 -3.34 -18.18 -3.84
N GLU A 108 -3.03 -17.92 -2.57
CA GLU A 108 -2.17 -18.80 -1.78
C GLU A 108 -2.73 -20.23 -1.66
N ALA A 109 -4.04 -20.37 -1.44
CA ALA A 109 -4.69 -21.69 -1.34
C ALA A 109 -4.68 -22.45 -2.68
N ALA A 110 -5.01 -21.76 -3.78
CA ALA A 110 -5.00 -22.35 -5.12
C ALA A 110 -3.59 -22.79 -5.53
N GLN A 111 -2.59 -21.94 -5.32
CA GLN A 111 -1.19 -22.26 -5.63
C GLN A 111 -0.67 -23.46 -4.83
N ARG A 112 -1.10 -23.62 -3.56
CA ARG A 112 -0.77 -24.82 -2.78
C ARG A 112 -1.37 -26.09 -3.37
N GLN A 113 -2.62 -26.04 -3.81
CA GLN A 113 -3.29 -27.19 -4.42
C GLN A 113 -2.65 -27.60 -5.75
N GLU A 114 -2.20 -26.61 -6.53
CA GLU A 114 -1.51 -26.81 -7.81
C GLU A 114 -0.03 -27.23 -7.65
N GLY A 115 0.51 -27.28 -6.43
CA GLY A 115 1.93 -27.55 -6.19
C GLY A 115 2.87 -26.44 -6.66
N CYS A 116 2.33 -25.26 -6.97
CA CYS A 116 3.08 -24.10 -7.41
C CYS A 116 3.92 -23.52 -6.26
N LYS A 117 5.12 -23.04 -6.60
CA LYS A 117 6.00 -22.39 -5.64
C LYS A 117 5.40 -21.03 -5.22
N LEU A 118 5.07 -20.92 -3.93
CA LEU A 118 4.49 -19.70 -3.37
C LEU A 118 5.53 -18.58 -3.34
N ASN A 119 5.15 -17.39 -3.79
CA ASN A 119 5.99 -16.19 -3.71
C ASN A 119 5.76 -15.41 -2.40
N ARG A 120 4.57 -15.55 -1.81
CA ARG A 120 4.11 -14.85 -0.61
C ARG A 120 3.31 -15.79 0.27
N LEU A 121 3.36 -15.55 1.57
CA LEU A 121 2.56 -16.22 2.58
C LEU A 121 1.77 -15.18 3.36
N ASN A 122 0.49 -15.46 3.61
CA ASN A 122 -0.39 -14.62 4.41
C ASN A 122 0.18 -14.39 5.81
N LEU A 123 0.82 -15.42 6.38
CA LEU A 123 1.55 -15.30 7.66
C LEU A 123 2.61 -14.20 7.62
N VAL A 124 3.44 -14.20 6.56
CA VAL A 124 4.50 -13.20 6.36
C VAL A 124 3.88 -11.84 6.08
N VAL A 125 2.84 -11.76 5.24
CA VAL A 125 2.13 -10.50 4.98
C VAL A 125 1.58 -9.89 6.28
N GLY A 126 1.10 -10.72 7.20
CA GLY A 126 0.66 -10.29 8.53
C GLY A 126 1.76 -9.65 9.39
N GLU A 127 3.02 -10.06 9.22
CA GLU A 127 4.16 -9.38 9.87
C GLU A 127 4.31 -7.94 9.36
N TYR A 128 4.20 -7.75 8.04
CA TYR A 128 4.26 -6.42 7.42
C TYR A 128 3.01 -5.59 7.76
N ALA A 129 1.84 -6.22 7.88
CA ALA A 129 0.62 -5.55 8.34
C ALA A 129 0.80 -4.99 9.76
N ARG A 130 1.29 -5.79 10.71
CA ARG A 130 1.59 -5.34 12.07
C ARG A 130 2.64 -4.24 12.10
N ALA A 131 3.71 -4.36 11.32
CA ALA A 131 4.70 -3.30 11.20
C ALA A 131 4.12 -2.00 10.62
N CYS A 132 3.22 -2.08 9.63
CA CYS A 132 2.54 -0.92 9.05
C CYS A 132 1.71 -0.17 10.10
N LEU A 133 0.91 -0.90 10.87
CA LEU A 133 0.09 -0.35 11.96
C LEU A 133 0.96 0.28 13.05
N ARG A 134 2.05 -0.40 13.43
CA ARG A 134 2.97 0.13 14.44
C ARG A 134 3.57 1.46 14.01
N VAL A 135 4.03 1.56 12.76
CA VAL A 135 4.58 2.80 12.24
C VAL A 135 3.51 3.89 12.15
N ALA A 136 2.28 3.55 11.77
CA ALA A 136 1.19 4.51 11.73
C ALA A 136 0.90 5.08 13.13
N GLN A 137 0.79 4.21 14.13
CA GLN A 137 0.62 4.59 15.54
C GLN A 137 1.78 5.49 16.02
N ASP A 138 3.02 5.07 15.78
CA ASP A 138 4.21 5.80 16.21
C ASP A 138 4.35 7.17 15.51
N CYS A 139 3.73 7.37 14.35
CA CYS A 139 3.69 8.64 13.62
C CYS A 139 2.41 9.45 13.85
N GLY A 140 1.43 8.96 14.62
CA GLY A 140 0.13 9.62 14.75
C GLY A 140 -0.66 9.71 13.44
N ILE A 141 -0.50 8.73 12.56
CA ILE A 141 -1.14 8.66 11.23
C ILE A 141 -2.27 7.63 11.29
N ASP A 142 -3.41 7.95 10.66
CA ASP A 142 -4.53 7.02 10.56
C ASP A 142 -4.16 5.78 9.74
N ALA A 143 -4.67 4.61 10.14
CA ALA A 143 -4.44 3.37 9.43
C ALA A 143 -5.70 2.51 9.27
N LEU A 144 -5.83 1.91 8.09
CA LEU A 144 -6.82 0.89 7.78
C LEU A 144 -6.14 -0.49 7.84
N ASP A 145 -6.54 -1.30 8.81
CA ASP A 145 -6.12 -2.70 8.95
C ASP A 145 -6.90 -3.63 8.01
N LEU A 146 -6.65 -3.45 6.72
CA LEU A 146 -7.23 -4.25 5.66
C LEU A 146 -6.82 -5.73 5.77
N TRP A 147 -5.63 -6.03 6.28
CA TRP A 147 -5.17 -7.41 6.43
C TRP A 147 -6.09 -8.18 7.37
N THR A 148 -6.34 -7.63 8.58
CA THR A 148 -7.24 -8.24 9.56
C THR A 148 -8.68 -8.32 9.04
N LEU A 149 -9.18 -7.27 8.38
CA LEU A 149 -10.53 -7.26 7.80
C LEU A 149 -10.77 -8.37 6.77
N MET A 150 -9.71 -8.83 6.10
CA MET A 150 -9.76 -9.87 5.07
C MET A 150 -9.38 -11.27 5.57
N GLN A 151 -9.20 -11.49 6.88
CA GLN A 151 -8.94 -12.83 7.43
C GLN A 151 -10.21 -13.70 7.61
N LYS A 152 -11.35 -13.28 7.08
CA LYS A 152 -12.65 -13.97 7.23
C LYS A 152 -12.91 -14.94 6.08
#